data_AF-A0A8C9EWE1-F1
#
_entry.id   AF-A0A8C9EWE1-F1
#
_cell.length_a   1.000
_cell.length_b   1.000
_cell.length_c   1.000
_cell.angle_alpha   90.00
_cell.angle_beta   90.00
_cell.angle_gamma   90.00
#
_symmetry.space_group_name_H-M   'P 1'
#
loop_
_entity.id
_entity.type
_entity.pdbx_description
1 polymer ?
#
loop_
_entity_poly.entity_id
_entity_poly.type
_entity_poly.pdbx_seq_one_letter_code
_entity_poly.pdbx_strand_id
1 'polypeptide(L)'
;RATKTSLDVWDLSDIDKDGHLDKDEFAVAMHLVYRALEKEPVPSLLPPSLIPPSKRKKTPVFPGAVPVLPASPPPKDSLRSTPSHGSVNSLNSTGSLSPKHSIKQAQPSVNWVVPMSEKLRYDDIFLKTDTDMDGFVSGQEVKDIFMHSGLSQNLLAHIWALADTRQIGKLSKDQFALAMYLIQQKVSKGIDPPQVLSPDMIPPTERTTPIQDSSSSVGSGEFTGVKELDDISQEIAQLQREKYSLEQDIREKEDSIRQKTNEVQELQNDLDRETSNLQELEAQKQDAQDRLDEMDQQKAKLKDMLNDVRQKCQEETQVVSACLS
;
A
#
# COMPACT_ATOMS: atom_id res chain seq x y z
N ARG A 1 16.72 5.90 -26.85
CA ARG A 1 16.09 7.23 -26.55
C ARG A 1 15.03 7.13 -25.44
N ALA A 2 14.38 5.98 -25.22
CA ALA A 2 13.33 5.78 -24.22
C ALA A 2 13.80 5.75 -22.74
N THR A 3 15.05 5.39 -22.47
CA THR A 3 15.56 5.30 -21.09
C THR A 3 15.87 6.66 -20.46
N LYS A 4 16.10 7.70 -21.27
CA LYS A 4 16.38 9.05 -20.76
C LYS A 4 15.11 9.78 -20.35
N THR A 5 13.99 9.53 -21.02
CA THR A 5 12.69 10.13 -20.71
C THR A 5 12.04 9.58 -19.44
N SER A 6 12.33 8.33 -19.06
CA SER A 6 11.72 7.74 -17.86
C SER A 6 12.32 8.29 -16.56
N LEU A 7 13.64 8.53 -16.53
CA LEU A 7 14.29 9.18 -15.39
C LEU A 7 13.89 10.65 -15.29
N ASP A 8 13.84 11.37 -16.42
CA ASP A 8 13.44 12.77 -16.43
C ASP A 8 11.99 12.95 -15.92
N VAL A 9 11.06 12.04 -16.26
CA VAL A 9 9.67 12.10 -15.77
C VAL A 9 9.57 11.79 -14.28
N TRP A 10 10.38 10.85 -13.78
CA TRP A 10 10.45 10.52 -12.37
C TRP A 10 10.94 11.72 -11.55
N ASP A 11 12.09 12.28 -11.93
CA ASP A 11 12.70 13.43 -11.24
C ASP A 11 11.87 14.72 -11.37
N LEU A 12 11.05 14.84 -12.43
CA LEU A 12 10.12 15.95 -12.60
C LEU A 12 8.87 15.80 -11.73
N SER A 13 8.42 14.57 -11.46
CA SER A 13 7.20 14.29 -10.72
C SER A 13 7.41 14.18 -9.22
N ASP A 14 8.66 13.90 -8.80
CA ASP A 14 9.11 13.97 -7.41
C ASP A 14 9.33 15.44 -6.99
N ILE A 15 8.26 16.07 -6.51
CA ILE A 15 8.20 17.52 -6.27
C ILE A 15 9.01 17.89 -5.01
N ASP A 16 9.05 17.01 -4.01
CA ASP A 16 9.79 17.21 -2.76
C ASP A 16 11.14 16.49 -2.67
N LYS A 17 11.53 15.74 -3.72
CA LYS A 17 12.83 15.08 -3.87
C LYS A 17 13.14 14.09 -2.77
N ASP A 18 12.11 13.40 -2.29
CA ASP A 18 12.24 12.40 -1.23
C ASP A 18 12.58 11.00 -1.77
N GLY A 19 12.65 10.87 -3.11
CA GLY A 19 12.97 9.63 -3.80
C GLY A 19 11.81 8.63 -3.89
N HIS A 20 10.61 8.99 -3.43
CA HIS A 20 9.42 8.15 -3.41
C HIS A 20 8.19 8.91 -3.91
N LEU A 21 7.59 8.48 -5.01
CA LEU A 21 6.37 9.15 -5.49
C LEU A 21 5.17 8.79 -4.59
N ASP A 22 4.57 9.81 -3.98
CA ASP A 22 3.27 9.66 -3.34
C ASP A 22 2.13 9.53 -4.37
N LYS A 23 0.90 9.29 -3.89
CA LYS A 23 -0.28 9.09 -4.76
C LYS A 23 -0.52 10.28 -5.71
N ASP A 24 -0.24 11.50 -5.24
CA ASP A 24 -0.46 12.73 -5.97
C ASP A 24 0.66 12.94 -7.02
N GLU A 25 1.90 12.61 -6.68
CA GLU A 25 3.07 12.65 -7.56
C GLU A 25 3.05 11.56 -8.62
N PHE A 26 2.60 10.35 -8.25
CA PHE A 26 2.40 9.26 -9.19
C PHE A 26 1.34 9.61 -10.24
N ALA A 27 0.28 10.32 -9.86
CA ALA A 27 -0.73 10.81 -10.79
C ALA A 27 -0.13 11.82 -11.79
N VAL A 28 0.78 12.69 -11.32
CA VAL A 28 1.52 13.63 -12.17
C VAL A 28 2.48 12.88 -13.11
N ALA A 29 3.21 11.89 -12.60
CA ALA A 29 4.10 11.05 -13.40
C ALA A 29 3.35 10.31 -14.50
N MET A 30 2.23 9.68 -14.16
CA MET A 30 1.40 8.96 -15.15
C MET A 30 0.82 9.91 -16.19
N HIS A 31 0.41 11.11 -15.79
CA HIS A 31 -0.06 12.14 -16.72
C HIS A 31 1.04 12.59 -17.68
N LEU A 32 2.27 12.77 -17.21
CA LEU A 32 3.43 13.12 -18.05
C LEU A 32 3.82 11.97 -18.99
N VAL A 33 3.77 10.72 -18.53
CA VAL A 33 3.98 9.53 -19.38
C VAL A 33 2.93 9.47 -20.48
N TYR A 34 1.65 9.70 -20.16
CA TYR A 34 0.56 9.67 -21.12
C TYR A 34 0.74 10.74 -22.22
N ARG A 35 1.12 11.97 -21.82
CA ARG A 35 1.40 13.06 -22.78
C ARG A 35 2.64 12.81 -23.65
N ALA A 36 3.66 12.14 -23.10
CA ALA A 36 4.84 11.74 -23.86
C ALA A 36 4.51 10.68 -24.93
N LEU A 37 3.55 9.79 -24.64
CA LEU A 37 3.06 8.76 -25.58
C LEU A 37 2.21 9.36 -26.71
N GLU A 38 1.51 10.48 -26.47
CA GLU A 38 0.71 11.20 -27.48
C GLU A 38 1.52 12.12 -28.41
N LYS A 39 2.86 12.00 -28.42
CA LYS A 39 3.80 12.79 -29.25
C LYS A 39 3.84 14.30 -28.96
N GLU A 40 3.28 14.77 -27.85
CA GLU A 40 3.54 16.13 -27.36
C GLU A 40 4.88 16.17 -26.58
N PRO A 41 5.75 17.17 -26.82
CA PRO A 41 7.01 17.28 -26.09
C PRO A 41 6.73 17.58 -24.61
N VAL A 42 7.26 16.71 -23.75
CA VAL A 42 7.16 16.85 -22.29
C VAL A 42 7.73 18.23 -21.89
N PRO A 43 6.94 19.09 -21.21
CA PRO A 43 7.42 20.38 -20.73
C PRO A 43 8.61 20.18 -19.78
N SER A 44 9.70 20.91 -20.00
CA SER A 44 10.91 20.85 -19.18
C SER A 44 10.74 21.37 -17.75
N LEU A 45 9.60 21.99 -17.45
CA LEU A 45 9.21 22.49 -16.14
C LEU A 45 7.70 22.24 -15.97
N LEU A 46 7.32 21.62 -14.84
CA LEU A 46 5.91 21.42 -14.49
C LEU A 46 5.20 22.80 -14.36
N PRO A 47 4.17 23.08 -15.17
CA PRO A 47 3.38 24.29 -14.99
C PRO A 47 2.63 24.24 -13.63
N PRO A 48 2.45 25.37 -12.92
CA PRO A 48 1.84 25.43 -11.59
C PRO A 48 0.41 24.85 -11.49
N SER A 49 -0.25 24.61 -12.62
CA SER A 49 -1.58 24.01 -12.73
C SER A 49 -1.60 22.49 -12.58
N LEU A 50 -0.46 21.82 -12.73
CA LEU A 50 -0.32 20.37 -12.55
C LEU A 50 0.17 19.99 -11.15
N ILE A 51 0.38 20.96 -10.26
CA ILE A 51 0.77 20.71 -8.87
C ILE A 51 -0.48 20.38 -8.05
N PRO A 52 -0.57 19.16 -7.48
CA PRO A 52 -1.68 18.77 -6.63
C PRO A 52 -1.84 19.74 -5.45
N PRO A 53 -3.08 20.06 -5.02
CA PRO A 53 -3.34 21.00 -3.93
C PRO A 53 -2.56 20.68 -2.64
N SER A 54 -2.27 19.41 -2.40
CA SER A 54 -1.52 18.89 -1.23
C SER A 54 -0.09 19.41 -1.13
N LYS A 55 0.58 19.65 -2.27
CA LYS A 55 2.00 20.07 -2.31
C LYS A 55 2.16 21.58 -2.55
N ARG A 56 1.06 22.35 -2.63
CA ARG A 56 1.13 23.83 -2.67
C ARG A 56 1.62 24.36 -1.32
N LYS A 57 2.93 24.62 -1.23
CA LYS A 57 3.58 25.30 -0.12
C LYS A 57 2.79 26.57 0.24
N LYS A 58 2.12 26.54 1.39
CA LYS A 58 1.44 27.70 2.00
C LYS A 58 2.49 28.78 2.23
N THR A 59 2.41 29.86 1.47
CA THR A 59 3.12 31.10 1.77
C THR A 59 2.57 31.66 3.09
N PRO A 60 3.43 32.04 4.06
CA PRO A 60 2.99 32.74 5.24
C PRO A 60 2.77 34.20 4.83
N VAL A 61 1.53 34.68 4.86
CA VAL A 61 1.24 36.13 4.80
C VAL A 61 0.48 36.52 6.06
N PHE A 62 1.04 37.53 6.71
CA PHE A 62 0.73 38.14 7.99
C PHE A 62 -0.73 38.65 8.13
N PRO A 63 -1.23 38.84 9.37
CA PRO A 63 -2.53 39.43 9.62
C PRO A 63 -2.46 40.95 9.44
N GLY A 64 -3.23 41.49 8.50
CA GLY A 64 -3.52 42.93 8.44
C GLY A 64 -3.58 43.49 7.03
N ALA A 65 -4.79 43.55 6.45
CA ALA A 65 -5.30 44.63 5.59
C ALA A 65 -6.66 44.23 4.97
N VAL A 66 -7.71 44.96 5.31
CA VAL A 66 -8.88 45.22 4.44
C VAL A 66 -8.58 46.49 3.60
N PRO A 67 -9.40 46.97 2.64
CA PRO A 67 -10.59 46.42 1.94
C PRO A 67 -10.38 46.44 0.38
N VAL A 68 -11.28 45.98 -0.50
CA VAL A 68 -12.38 46.76 -1.12
C VAL A 68 -13.10 45.85 -2.14
N LEU A 69 -14.43 45.77 -2.03
CA LEU A 69 -15.36 45.28 -3.04
C LEU A 69 -15.86 46.45 -3.91
N PRO A 70 -16.40 46.19 -5.10
CA PRO A 70 -17.58 46.93 -5.57
C PRO A 70 -18.80 46.03 -5.78
N ALA A 71 -19.94 46.52 -5.27
CA ALA A 71 -21.29 45.98 -5.32
C ALA A 71 -21.95 46.14 -6.71
N SER A 72 -22.91 45.31 -7.15
CA SER A 72 -24.39 45.48 -7.04
C SER A 72 -25.11 44.45 -7.98
N PRO A 73 -26.47 44.39 -8.15
CA PRO A 73 -27.53 43.80 -7.30
C PRO A 73 -28.49 42.81 -8.09
N PRO A 74 -29.65 42.31 -7.54
CA PRO A 74 -30.36 41.06 -7.95
C PRO A 74 -31.71 41.26 -8.72
N PRO A 75 -32.44 40.16 -9.05
CA PRO A 75 -33.80 39.90 -8.50
C PRO A 75 -34.08 38.39 -8.17
N LYS A 76 -34.78 38.02 -7.07
CA LYS A 76 -36.25 37.80 -6.83
C LYS A 76 -36.90 36.79 -7.79
N ASP A 77 -37.72 35.78 -7.43
CA ASP A 77 -38.62 35.50 -6.31
C ASP A 77 -39.03 33.99 -6.33
N SER A 78 -39.73 33.52 -5.27
CA SER A 78 -40.77 32.45 -5.26
C SER A 78 -40.29 30.96 -5.23
N LEU A 79 -40.70 30.04 -4.34
CA LEU A 79 -41.82 29.88 -3.40
C LEU A 79 -41.57 28.69 -2.44
N ARG A 80 -42.03 28.80 -1.17
CA ARG A 80 -42.77 27.76 -0.37
C ARG A 80 -42.00 26.46 0.03
N SER A 81 -41.99 25.90 1.25
CA SER A 81 -42.75 26.04 2.51
C SER A 81 -42.01 25.32 3.68
N THR A 82 -42.16 25.85 4.89
CA THR A 82 -41.87 25.31 6.26
C THR A 82 -42.94 24.26 6.71
N PRO A 83 -43.01 23.70 7.96
CA PRO A 83 -42.36 24.01 9.29
C PRO A 83 -41.82 22.80 10.10
N SER A 84 -40.89 22.89 11.06
CA SER A 84 -40.81 23.48 12.43
C SER A 84 -41.72 22.88 13.52
N HIS A 85 -41.11 22.32 14.59
CA HIS A 85 -41.34 22.52 16.05
C HIS A 85 -40.66 21.37 16.83
N GLY A 86 -40.09 21.52 18.04
CA GLY A 86 -40.09 22.62 19.00
C GLY A 86 -39.08 22.39 20.13
N SER A 87 -38.82 23.47 20.88
CA SER A 87 -37.93 23.59 22.04
C SER A 87 -38.79 23.78 23.29
N VAL A 88 -38.36 23.28 24.47
CA VAL A 88 -38.69 23.87 25.79
C VAL A 88 -37.64 23.53 26.87
N ASN A 89 -36.98 24.60 27.34
CA ASN A 89 -36.77 25.09 28.71
C ASN A 89 -35.94 24.36 29.80
N SER A 90 -34.94 25.13 30.26
CA SER A 90 -34.24 25.18 31.55
C SER A 90 -35.11 25.18 32.80
N LEU A 91 -34.58 24.71 33.94
CA LEU A 91 -34.65 25.34 35.27
C LEU A 91 -33.48 24.86 36.18
N ASN A 92 -32.89 25.80 36.92
CA ASN A 92 -31.86 25.57 37.96
C ASN A 92 -32.47 25.53 39.37
N SER A 93 -31.76 24.85 40.28
CA SER A 93 -31.47 25.22 41.70
C SER A 93 -32.21 24.57 42.89
N THR A 94 -31.33 24.20 43.85
CA THR A 94 -31.47 24.07 45.32
C THR A 94 -31.88 22.72 45.92
N GLY A 95 -31.13 22.29 46.96
CA GLY A 95 -31.57 21.26 47.91
C GLY A 95 -30.49 20.29 48.36
N SER A 96 -29.67 20.71 49.33
CA SER A 96 -28.83 19.84 50.16
C SER A 96 -29.66 18.71 50.80
N LEU A 97 -29.09 17.51 50.92
CA LEU A 97 -29.02 16.65 52.12
C LEU A 97 -28.46 15.26 51.72
N SER A 98 -27.22 14.98 52.12
CA SER A 98 -26.66 13.62 52.26
C SER A 98 -27.36 12.92 53.44
N PRO A 99 -27.47 11.57 53.52
CA PRO A 99 -26.32 10.67 53.48
C PRO A 99 -26.51 9.26 52.87
N LYS A 100 -25.37 8.70 52.42
CA LYS A 100 -25.07 7.26 52.26
C LYS A 100 -25.88 6.47 51.21
N HIS A 101 -25.32 6.38 50.00
CA HIS A 101 -24.94 5.07 49.44
C HIS A 101 -23.81 5.25 48.43
N SER A 102 -22.68 4.65 48.73
CA SER A 102 -21.50 4.59 47.87
C SER A 102 -21.80 3.65 46.71
N ILE A 103 -22.30 4.19 45.60
CA ILE A 103 -22.30 3.50 44.32
C ILE A 103 -21.00 3.91 43.63
N LYS A 104 -19.93 3.17 43.95
CA LYS A 104 -18.78 3.08 43.06
C LYS A 104 -19.32 2.54 41.73
N GLN A 105 -19.59 3.44 40.78
CA GLN A 105 -19.53 3.09 39.37
C GLN A 105 -18.09 2.67 39.11
N ALA A 106 -17.83 1.38 39.29
CA ALA A 106 -16.66 0.73 38.75
C ALA A 106 -16.80 0.80 37.22
N GLN A 107 -16.29 1.89 36.64
CA GLN A 107 -15.70 1.79 35.32
C GLN A 107 -14.75 0.59 35.37
N PRO A 108 -14.84 -0.41 34.48
CA PRO A 108 -13.77 -1.37 34.33
C PRO A 108 -12.56 -0.54 33.87
N SER A 109 -11.70 -0.17 34.81
CA SER A 109 -10.37 0.31 34.48
C SER A 109 -9.75 -0.81 33.66
N VAL A 110 -9.62 -0.59 32.36
CA VAL A 110 -8.80 -1.42 31.49
C VAL A 110 -7.37 -1.20 31.98
N ASN A 111 -7.01 -1.93 33.02
CA ASN A 111 -5.68 -1.97 33.59
C ASN A 111 -4.87 -2.79 32.57
N TRP A 112 -4.47 -2.10 31.50
CA TRP A 112 -3.54 -2.59 30.52
C TRP A 112 -2.31 -1.70 30.61
N VAL A 113 -1.15 -2.34 30.68
CA VAL A 113 0.12 -1.67 30.95
C VAL A 113 0.52 -0.64 29.89
N VAL A 114 -0.06 -0.70 28.68
CA VAL A 114 0.20 0.24 27.58
C VAL A 114 -0.79 1.41 27.66
N PRO A 115 -0.34 2.64 27.96
CA PRO A 115 -1.22 3.81 27.96
C PRO A 115 -1.84 4.04 26.59
N MET A 116 -3.13 4.42 26.54
CA MET A 116 -3.85 4.67 25.27
C MET A 116 -3.14 5.68 24.36
N SER A 117 -2.48 6.69 24.95
CA SER A 117 -1.69 7.68 24.20
C SER A 117 -0.42 7.11 23.57
N GLU A 118 0.16 6.05 24.14
CA GLU A 118 1.30 5.34 23.56
C GLU A 118 0.86 4.30 22.53
N LYS A 119 -0.26 3.61 22.81
CA LYS A 119 -0.90 2.69 21.88
C LYS A 119 -1.11 3.34 20.51
N LEU A 120 -1.65 4.56 20.48
CA LEU A 120 -1.90 5.26 19.21
C LEU A 120 -0.63 5.46 18.37
N ARG A 121 0.51 5.72 19.02
CA ARG A 121 1.80 5.85 18.33
C ARG A 121 2.31 4.51 17.82
N TYR A 122 2.15 3.44 18.61
CA TYR A 122 2.53 2.09 18.19
C TYR A 122 1.64 1.58 17.07
N ASP A 123 0.36 1.95 17.06
CA ASP A 123 -0.60 1.66 15.99
C ASP A 123 -0.15 2.28 14.66
N ASP A 124 0.28 3.55 14.66
CA ASP A 124 0.81 4.21 13.45
C ASP A 124 2.09 3.54 12.93
N ILE A 125 2.94 3.05 13.85
CA ILE A 125 4.15 2.30 13.47
C ILE A 125 3.75 0.93 12.92
N PHE A 126 2.78 0.25 13.54
CA PHE A 126 2.26 -1.04 13.08
C PHE A 126 1.76 -0.95 11.65
N LEU A 127 0.94 0.05 11.32
CA LEU A 127 0.42 0.27 9.96
C LEU A 127 1.50 0.48 8.91
N LYS A 128 2.66 1.02 9.30
CA LYS A 128 3.81 1.19 8.40
C LYS A 128 4.69 -0.06 8.30
N THR A 129 4.59 -0.95 9.29
CA THR A 129 5.39 -2.17 9.39
C THR A 129 4.72 -3.33 8.66
N ASP A 130 3.40 -3.39 8.73
CA ASP A 130 2.54 -4.35 8.05
C ASP A 130 2.54 -4.02 6.54
N THR A 131 3.47 -4.65 5.80
CA THR A 131 3.69 -4.34 4.37
C THR A 131 2.69 -5.04 3.47
N ASP A 132 2.18 -6.19 3.89
CA ASP A 132 1.17 -6.97 3.17
C ASP A 132 -0.27 -6.64 3.58
N MET A 133 -0.45 -5.76 4.58
CA MET A 133 -1.73 -5.31 5.13
C MET A 133 -2.59 -6.48 5.61
N ASP A 134 -1.96 -7.55 6.12
CA ASP A 134 -2.65 -8.75 6.58
C ASP A 134 -3.22 -8.60 8.00
N GLY A 135 -2.93 -7.47 8.67
CA GLY A 135 -3.37 -7.17 10.03
C GLY A 135 -2.48 -7.78 11.11
N PHE A 136 -1.33 -8.34 10.72
CA PHE A 136 -0.29 -8.87 11.57
C PHE A 136 1.08 -8.32 11.12
N VAL A 137 2.08 -8.44 11.98
CA VAL A 137 3.47 -8.17 11.60
C VAL A 137 4.30 -9.41 11.83
N SER A 138 4.98 -9.86 10.78
CA SER A 138 5.88 -10.99 10.86
C SER A 138 7.19 -10.63 11.55
N GLY A 139 7.89 -11.63 12.08
CA GLY A 139 9.21 -11.45 12.68
C GLY A 139 10.23 -10.82 11.73
N GLN A 140 10.04 -10.93 10.41
CA GLN A 140 10.94 -10.34 9.42
C GLN A 140 10.68 -8.83 9.24
N GLU A 141 9.43 -8.40 9.24
CA GLU A 141 9.04 -6.99 9.05
C GLU A 141 9.39 -6.12 10.27
N VAL A 142 9.18 -6.67 11.46
CA VAL A 142 9.43 -5.95 12.72
C VAL A 142 10.91 -5.92 13.13
N LYS A 143 11.73 -6.82 12.57
CA LYS A 143 13.13 -7.02 13.00
C LYS A 143 13.92 -5.73 12.87
N ASP A 144 13.78 -5.05 11.74
CA ASP A 144 14.52 -3.83 11.49
C ASP A 144 14.11 -2.73 12.48
N ILE A 145 12.81 -2.58 12.75
CA ILE A 145 12.29 -1.61 13.73
C ILE A 145 12.82 -1.90 15.12
N PHE A 146 12.84 -3.16 15.54
CA PHE A 146 13.34 -3.55 16.85
C PHE A 146 14.85 -3.35 16.96
N MET A 147 15.62 -3.60 15.90
CA MET A 147 17.06 -3.37 15.88
C MET A 147 17.42 -1.88 15.97
N HIS A 148 16.58 -0.97 15.47
CA HIS A 148 16.78 0.48 15.63
C HIS A 148 16.73 0.94 17.10
N SER A 149 16.15 0.14 18.00
CA SER A 149 16.14 0.44 19.44
C SER A 149 17.52 0.33 20.11
N GLY A 150 18.51 -0.27 19.43
CA GLY A 150 19.86 -0.47 19.97
C GLY A 150 19.97 -1.57 21.04
N LEU A 151 18.91 -2.35 21.25
CA LEU A 151 18.92 -3.50 22.15
C LEU A 151 19.62 -4.72 21.51
N SER A 152 20.15 -5.61 22.35
CA SER A 152 20.79 -6.83 21.85
C SER A 152 19.75 -7.77 21.22
N GLN A 153 20.17 -8.48 20.18
CA GLN A 153 19.29 -9.40 19.45
C GLN A 153 18.67 -10.48 20.36
N ASN A 154 19.43 -10.97 21.34
CA ASN A 154 18.94 -11.93 22.33
C ASN A 154 17.80 -11.35 23.19
N LEU A 155 17.90 -10.08 23.58
CA LEU A 155 16.87 -9.43 24.37
C LEU A 155 15.62 -9.14 23.54
N LEU A 156 15.80 -8.73 22.28
CA LEU A 156 14.69 -8.51 21.34
C LEU A 156 13.93 -9.81 21.06
N ALA A 157 14.63 -10.93 20.87
CA ALA A 157 14.01 -12.25 20.72
C ALA A 157 13.22 -12.66 21.97
N HIS A 158 13.71 -12.32 23.16
CA HIS A 158 12.98 -12.57 24.40
C HIS A 158 11.70 -11.72 24.49
N ILE A 159 11.77 -10.43 24.19
CA ILE A 159 10.61 -9.53 24.16
C ILE A 159 9.58 -10.01 23.13
N TRP A 160 10.03 -10.44 21.97
CA TRP A 160 9.19 -11.04 20.93
C TRP A 160 8.43 -12.26 21.47
N ALA A 161 9.14 -13.21 22.08
CA ALA A 161 8.53 -14.42 22.64
C ALA A 161 7.54 -14.12 23.78
N LEU A 162 7.74 -13.03 24.51
CA LEU A 162 6.79 -12.56 25.52
C LEU A 162 5.52 -12.00 24.85
N ALA A 163 5.67 -11.21 23.79
CA ALA A 163 4.54 -10.61 23.09
C ALA A 163 3.71 -11.62 22.27
N ASP A 164 4.36 -12.61 21.66
CA ASP A 164 3.71 -13.71 20.92
C ASP A 164 3.22 -14.81 21.87
N THR A 165 2.17 -14.47 22.64
CA THR A 165 1.55 -15.36 23.64
C THR A 165 1.09 -16.70 23.05
N ARG A 166 0.71 -16.70 21.77
CA ARG A 166 0.16 -17.87 21.07
C ARG A 166 1.20 -18.60 20.20
N GLN A 167 2.45 -18.14 20.16
CA GLN A 167 3.53 -18.70 19.34
C GLN A 167 3.12 -18.86 17.86
N ILE A 168 2.41 -17.86 17.34
CA ILE A 168 1.92 -17.84 15.95
C ILE A 168 3.06 -17.52 14.98
N GLY A 169 4.12 -16.86 15.47
CA GLY A 169 5.24 -16.36 14.65
C GLY A 169 4.94 -15.03 13.97
N LYS A 170 3.78 -14.43 14.25
CA LYS A 170 3.36 -13.09 13.84
C LYS A 170 2.72 -12.38 15.03
N LEU A 171 2.92 -11.07 15.15
CA LEU A 171 2.29 -10.27 16.21
C LEU A 171 1.05 -9.57 15.69
N SER A 172 -0.03 -9.64 16.47
CA SER A 172 -1.19 -8.79 16.23
C SER A 172 -0.91 -7.34 16.66
N LYS A 173 -1.77 -6.42 16.27
CA LYS A 173 -1.68 -4.99 16.64
C LYS A 173 -1.49 -4.76 18.15
N ASP A 174 -2.23 -5.48 18.99
CA ASP A 174 -2.14 -5.34 20.45
C ASP A 174 -0.85 -5.96 21.01
N GLN A 175 -0.40 -7.09 20.46
CA GLN A 175 0.86 -7.74 20.85
C GLN A 175 2.08 -6.92 20.41
N PHE A 176 2.02 -6.29 19.23
CA PHE A 176 3.03 -5.36 18.76
C PHE A 176 3.15 -4.14 19.66
N ALA A 177 2.01 -3.55 20.06
CA ALA A 177 2.00 -2.44 21.01
C ALA A 177 2.64 -2.82 22.34
N LEU A 178 2.41 -4.05 22.82
CA LEU A 178 3.06 -4.59 24.02
C LEU A 178 4.58 -4.75 23.84
N ALA A 179 5.02 -5.30 22.71
CA ALA A 179 6.44 -5.47 22.41
C ALA A 179 7.17 -4.12 22.34
N MET A 180 6.58 -3.14 21.66
CA MET A 180 7.11 -1.78 21.56
C MET A 180 7.17 -1.09 22.92
N TYR A 181 6.14 -1.27 23.76
CA TYR A 181 6.14 -0.76 25.12
C TYR A 181 7.29 -1.35 25.96
N LEU A 182 7.52 -2.67 25.87
CA LEU A 182 8.62 -3.34 26.57
C LEU A 182 10.00 -2.85 26.11
N ILE A 183 10.19 -2.66 24.80
CA ILE A 183 11.40 -2.09 24.23
C ILE A 183 11.61 -0.67 24.75
N GLN A 184 10.58 0.17 24.69
CA GLN A 184 10.66 1.56 25.15
C GLN A 184 10.95 1.65 26.65
N GLN A 185 10.35 0.77 27.45
CA GLN A 185 10.57 0.67 28.88
C GLN A 185 12.03 0.28 29.20
N LYS A 186 12.63 -0.63 28.43
CA LYS A 186 14.05 -0.98 28.56
C LYS A 186 14.97 0.16 28.13
N VAL A 187 14.70 0.80 27.00
CA VAL A 187 15.56 1.86 26.44
C VAL A 187 15.50 3.14 27.28
N SER A 188 14.31 3.57 27.71
CA SER A 188 14.16 4.84 28.44
C SER A 188 14.38 4.74 29.93
N LYS A 189 13.93 3.65 30.57
CA LYS A 189 13.96 3.50 32.04
C LYS A 189 14.97 2.45 32.50
N GLY A 190 15.63 1.75 31.59
CA GLY A 190 16.60 0.70 31.89
C GLY A 190 15.99 -0.59 32.45
N ILE A 191 14.66 -0.67 32.58
CA ILE A 191 13.98 -1.79 33.23
C ILE A 191 13.99 -2.99 32.30
N ASP A 192 14.55 -4.10 32.77
CA ASP A 192 14.54 -5.36 32.03
C ASP A 192 13.11 -5.89 31.84
N PRO A 193 12.81 -6.42 30.64
CA PRO A 193 11.52 -7.05 30.40
C PRO A 193 11.32 -8.21 31.39
N PRO A 194 10.10 -8.39 31.93
CA PRO A 194 9.83 -9.42 32.92
C PRO A 194 9.98 -10.81 32.29
N GLN A 195 10.48 -11.78 33.07
CA GLN A 195 10.73 -13.15 32.60
C GLN A 195 9.44 -13.91 32.25
N VAL A 196 8.28 -13.45 32.76
CA VAL A 196 6.92 -13.91 32.46
C VAL A 196 5.99 -12.70 32.46
N LEU A 197 5.11 -12.56 31.46
CA LEU A 197 4.11 -11.49 31.43
C LEU A 197 3.13 -11.66 32.60
N SER A 198 2.90 -10.59 33.36
CA SER A 198 1.82 -10.57 34.36
C SER A 198 0.44 -10.47 33.67
N PRO A 199 -0.66 -10.96 34.27
CA PRO A 199 -2.01 -10.94 33.66
C PRO A 199 -2.54 -9.55 33.23
N ASP A 200 -1.89 -8.50 33.71
CA ASP A 200 -2.16 -7.08 33.41
C ASP A 200 -1.46 -6.58 32.13
N MET A 201 -0.48 -7.33 31.64
CA MET A 201 0.29 -7.04 30.42
C MET A 201 -0.25 -7.80 29.20
N ILE A 202 -1.08 -8.82 29.44
CA ILE A 202 -1.78 -9.57 28.39
C ILE A 202 -2.93 -8.69 27.85
N PRO A 203 -3.09 -8.56 26.52
CA PRO A 203 -4.20 -7.82 25.93
C PRO A 203 -5.55 -8.30 26.49
N PRO A 204 -6.52 -7.41 26.77
CA PRO A 204 -7.82 -7.80 27.32
C PRO A 204 -8.54 -8.90 26.52
N THR A 205 -8.32 -8.94 25.20
CA THR A 205 -8.86 -9.94 24.27
C THR A 205 -8.37 -11.37 24.54
N GLU A 206 -7.22 -11.53 25.20
CA GLU A 206 -6.58 -12.83 25.48
C GLU A 206 -6.64 -13.23 26.97
N ARG A 207 -7.32 -12.46 27.82
CA ARG A 207 -7.44 -12.75 29.24
C ARG A 207 -8.50 -13.85 29.49
N THR A 208 -8.10 -15.11 29.38
CA THR A 208 -8.92 -16.23 29.88
C THR A 208 -9.03 -16.13 31.40
N THR A 209 -10.23 -15.92 31.93
CA THR A 209 -10.49 -15.92 33.39
C THR A 209 -10.30 -17.32 33.95
N PRO A 210 -9.33 -17.58 34.86
CA PRO A 210 -9.32 -18.81 35.63
C PRO A 210 -10.31 -18.60 36.79
N ILE A 211 -11.46 -19.28 36.74
CA ILE A 211 -12.35 -19.37 37.90
C ILE A 211 -11.58 -20.12 38.99
N GLN A 212 -11.34 -19.43 40.10
CA GLN A 212 -10.74 -19.98 41.30
C GLN A 212 -11.68 -21.03 41.88
N ASP A 213 -11.28 -22.30 41.83
CA ASP A 213 -11.86 -23.33 42.68
C ASP A 213 -11.46 -23.05 44.13
N SER A 214 -12.37 -22.39 44.86
CA SER A 214 -12.36 -22.36 46.31
C SER A 214 -13.60 -23.08 46.83
N SER A 215 -13.29 -24.13 47.57
CA SER A 215 -14.17 -25.12 48.19
C SER A 215 -15.32 -24.55 49.03
N SER A 216 -16.43 -25.29 48.99
CA SER A 216 -17.55 -25.37 49.95
C SER A 216 -18.54 -24.20 50.01
N SER A 217 -19.76 -24.45 49.55
CA SER A 217 -20.95 -24.37 50.40
C SER A 217 -22.20 -24.77 49.60
N VAL A 218 -23.01 -25.61 50.22
CA VAL A 218 -24.28 -26.16 49.75
C VAL A 218 -25.31 -25.07 49.41
N GLY A 219 -26.04 -25.24 48.30
CA GLY A 219 -27.19 -24.41 47.95
C GLY A 219 -27.87 -24.85 46.67
N SER A 220 -29.00 -25.53 46.81
CA SER A 220 -29.95 -25.90 45.76
C SER A 220 -30.31 -24.76 44.81
N GLY A 221 -30.40 -25.05 43.51
CA GLY A 221 -30.86 -24.12 42.48
C GLY A 221 -30.56 -24.61 41.07
N GLU A 222 -31.29 -25.63 40.64
CA GLU A 222 -31.32 -26.21 39.30
C GLU A 222 -31.54 -25.15 38.20
N PHE A 223 -30.98 -25.42 37.00
CA PHE A 223 -31.29 -24.85 35.68
C PHE A 223 -30.42 -23.73 35.06
N THR A 224 -29.12 -23.66 35.34
CA THR A 224 -28.18 -22.90 34.45
C THR A 224 -27.33 -23.81 33.56
N GLY A 225 -26.83 -24.94 34.08
CA GLY A 225 -25.97 -25.86 33.33
C GLY A 225 -26.64 -26.54 32.13
N VAL A 226 -27.97 -26.71 32.13
CA VAL A 226 -28.71 -27.30 30.98
C VAL A 226 -28.80 -26.31 29.82
N LYS A 227 -28.93 -25.02 30.12
CA LYS A 227 -28.95 -23.97 29.10
C LYS A 227 -27.57 -23.76 28.49
N GLU A 228 -26.53 -23.76 29.32
CA GLU A 228 -25.14 -23.72 28.86
C GLU A 228 -24.80 -24.94 27.98
N LEU A 229 -25.31 -26.13 28.29
CA LEU A 229 -25.11 -27.32 27.47
C LEU A 229 -25.84 -27.24 26.11
N ASP A 230 -27.03 -26.65 26.08
CA ASP A 230 -27.80 -26.41 24.85
C ASP A 230 -27.14 -25.32 23.98
N ASP A 231 -26.60 -24.27 24.61
CA ASP A 231 -25.84 -23.21 23.95
C ASP A 231 -24.54 -23.77 23.33
N ILE A 232 -23.80 -24.62 24.06
CA ILE A 232 -22.61 -25.33 23.54
C ILE A 232 -23.00 -26.28 22.40
N SER A 233 -24.11 -26.99 22.50
CA SER A 233 -24.62 -27.88 21.45
C SER A 233 -24.98 -27.10 20.17
N GLN A 234 -25.62 -25.93 20.30
CA GLN A 234 -25.87 -25.02 19.19
C GLN A 234 -24.58 -24.47 18.57
N GLU A 235 -23.60 -24.10 19.39
CA GLU A 235 -22.30 -23.63 18.92
C GLU A 235 -21.56 -24.72 18.14
N ILE A 236 -21.56 -25.97 18.62
CA ILE A 236 -20.99 -27.11 17.89
C ILE A 236 -21.71 -27.30 16.54
N ALA A 237 -23.04 -27.22 16.52
CA ALA A 237 -23.82 -27.34 15.28
C ALA A 237 -23.53 -26.19 14.30
N GLN A 238 -23.35 -24.96 14.80
CA GLN A 238 -22.94 -23.81 14.02
C GLN A 238 -21.53 -23.99 13.46
N LEU A 239 -20.56 -24.36 14.30
CA LEU A 239 -19.19 -24.62 13.90
C LEU A 239 -19.08 -25.74 12.87
N GLN A 240 -19.90 -26.79 12.98
CA GLN A 240 -19.98 -27.84 11.95
C GLN A 240 -20.50 -27.32 10.61
N ARG A 241 -21.49 -26.42 10.63
CA ARG A 241 -22.01 -25.78 9.41
C ARG A 241 -20.98 -24.83 8.78
N GLU A 242 -20.33 -24.02 9.60
CA GLU A 242 -19.26 -23.12 9.16
C GLU A 242 -18.07 -23.90 8.61
N LYS A 243 -17.66 -24.98 9.29
CA LYS A 243 -16.63 -25.89 8.79
C LYS A 243 -17.00 -26.43 7.41
N TYR A 244 -18.23 -26.92 7.23
CA TYR A 244 -18.67 -27.43 5.93
C TYR A 244 -18.66 -26.34 4.85
N SER A 245 -19.09 -25.13 5.18
CA SER A 245 -19.05 -23.97 4.27
C SER A 245 -17.61 -23.62 3.88
N LEU A 246 -16.69 -23.57 4.84
CA LEU A 246 -15.28 -23.27 4.58
C LEU A 246 -14.61 -24.38 3.77
N GLU A 247 -14.92 -25.65 4.03
CA GLU A 247 -14.42 -26.77 3.23
C GLU A 247 -14.89 -26.70 1.78
N GLN A 248 -16.13 -26.23 1.54
CA GLN A 248 -16.63 -25.98 0.19
C GLN A 248 -15.90 -24.81 -0.47
N ASP A 249 -15.75 -23.67 0.21
CA ASP A 249 -15.03 -22.50 -0.32
C ASP A 249 -13.57 -22.81 -0.65
N ILE A 250 -12.91 -23.62 0.19
CA ILE A 250 -11.54 -24.09 -0.07
C ILE A 250 -11.52 -24.89 -1.36
N ARG A 251 -12.45 -25.84 -1.53
CA ARG A 251 -12.51 -26.66 -2.76
C ARG A 251 -12.74 -25.81 -4.01
N GLU A 252 -13.67 -24.86 -3.94
CA GLU A 252 -13.94 -23.95 -5.06
C GLU A 252 -12.72 -23.08 -5.40
N LYS A 253 -12.02 -22.57 -4.38
CA LYS A 253 -10.76 -21.84 -4.58
C LYS A 253 -9.64 -22.71 -5.13
N GLU A 254 -9.50 -23.95 -4.67
CA GLU A 254 -8.53 -24.91 -5.18
C GLU A 254 -8.78 -25.22 -6.67
N ASP A 255 -10.04 -25.43 -7.06
CA ASP A 255 -10.42 -25.64 -8.46
C ASP A 255 -10.16 -24.39 -9.31
N SER A 256 -10.45 -23.20 -8.77
CA SER A 256 -10.14 -21.94 -9.44
C SER A 256 -8.63 -21.76 -9.63
N ILE A 257 -7.82 -22.08 -8.62
CA ILE A 257 -6.34 -22.05 -8.70
C ILE A 257 -5.87 -23.05 -9.76
N ARG A 258 -6.41 -24.27 -9.80
CA ARG A 258 -6.07 -25.26 -10.83
C ARG A 258 -6.38 -24.75 -12.24
N GLN A 259 -7.56 -24.15 -12.44
CA GLN A 259 -7.94 -23.59 -13.73
C GLN A 259 -7.00 -22.44 -14.14
N LYS A 260 -6.75 -21.48 -13.23
CA LYS A 260 -5.80 -20.37 -13.44
C LYS A 260 -4.40 -20.88 -13.79
N THR A 261 -3.96 -21.96 -13.13
CA THR A 261 -2.65 -22.57 -13.40
C THR A 261 -2.59 -23.14 -14.82
N ASN A 262 -3.67 -23.78 -15.29
CA ASN A 262 -3.75 -24.27 -16.66
C ASN A 262 -3.74 -23.12 -17.69
N GLU A 263 -4.52 -22.06 -17.45
CA GLU A 263 -4.54 -20.87 -18.33
C GLU A 263 -3.15 -20.22 -18.43
N VAL A 264 -2.45 -20.08 -17.30
CA VAL A 264 -1.07 -19.56 -17.29
C VAL A 264 -0.13 -20.46 -18.09
N GLN A 265 -0.27 -21.78 -17.98
CA GLN A 265 0.54 -22.73 -18.76
C GLN A 265 0.26 -22.63 -20.26
N GLU A 266 -1.00 -22.44 -20.67
CA GLU A 266 -1.37 -22.23 -22.06
C GLU A 266 -0.77 -20.92 -22.60
N LEU A 267 -0.91 -19.82 -21.85
CA LEU A 267 -0.31 -18.54 -22.22
C LEU A 267 1.22 -18.61 -22.32
N GLN A 268 1.86 -19.40 -21.46
CA GLN A 268 3.31 -19.62 -21.52
C GLN A 268 3.71 -20.34 -22.82
N ASN A 269 2.96 -21.37 -23.20
CA ASN A 269 3.20 -22.10 -24.44
C ASN A 269 2.99 -21.21 -25.68
N ASP A 270 1.96 -20.36 -25.65
CA ASP A 270 1.69 -19.39 -26.73
C ASP A 270 2.80 -18.34 -26.82
N LEU A 271 3.28 -17.84 -25.67
CA LEU A 271 4.40 -16.91 -25.63
C LEU A 271 5.68 -17.54 -26.22
N ASP A 272 5.99 -18.79 -25.87
CA ASP A 272 7.16 -19.50 -26.39
C ASP A 272 7.04 -19.73 -27.92
N ARG A 273 5.84 -20.04 -28.40
CA ARG A 273 5.53 -20.18 -29.83
C ARG A 273 5.71 -18.86 -30.58
N GLU A 274 5.13 -17.77 -30.07
CA GLU A 274 5.24 -16.45 -30.70
C GLU A 274 6.68 -15.93 -30.64
N THR A 275 7.41 -16.20 -29.56
CA THR A 275 8.84 -15.87 -29.46
C THR A 275 9.65 -16.60 -30.53
N SER A 276 9.37 -17.88 -30.76
CA SER A 276 10.03 -18.68 -31.80
C SER A 276 9.71 -18.15 -33.22
N ASN A 277 8.44 -17.82 -33.48
CA ASN A 277 8.01 -17.21 -34.75
C ASN A 277 8.71 -15.88 -35.00
N LEU A 278 8.80 -15.03 -33.97
CA LEU A 278 9.45 -13.72 -34.07
C LEU A 278 10.94 -13.86 -34.36
N GLN A 279 11.62 -14.81 -33.72
CA GLN A 279 13.03 -15.11 -34.00
C GLN A 279 13.24 -15.57 -35.44
N GLU A 280 12.36 -16.41 -35.98
CA GLU A 280 12.43 -16.83 -37.38
C GLU A 280 12.21 -15.65 -38.35
N LEU A 281 11.23 -14.80 -38.08
CA LEU A 281 10.96 -13.60 -38.87
C LEU A 281 12.14 -12.62 -38.84
N GLU A 282 12.81 -12.45 -37.70
CA GLU A 282 14.01 -11.62 -37.60
C GLU A 282 15.17 -12.21 -38.41
N ALA A 283 15.33 -13.53 -38.41
CA ALA A 283 16.31 -14.20 -39.26
C ALA A 283 16.00 -14.04 -40.75
N GLN A 284 14.74 -14.20 -41.15
CA GLN A 284 14.31 -13.98 -42.55
C GLN A 284 14.51 -12.53 -42.98
N LYS A 285 14.25 -11.57 -42.08
CA LYS A 285 14.50 -10.15 -42.33
C LYS A 285 15.99 -9.89 -42.51
N GLN A 286 16.86 -10.51 -41.71
CA GLN A 286 18.31 -10.34 -41.86
C GLN A 286 18.81 -10.92 -43.19
N ASP A 287 18.37 -12.12 -43.56
CA ASP A 287 18.72 -12.73 -44.86
C ASP A 287 18.27 -11.86 -46.05
N ALA A 288 17.05 -11.34 -45.98
CA ALA A 288 16.54 -10.42 -47.00
C ALA A 288 17.35 -9.11 -47.07
N GLN A 289 17.80 -8.59 -45.92
CA GLN A 289 18.66 -7.40 -45.86
C GLN A 289 20.03 -7.67 -46.47
N ASP A 290 20.68 -8.77 -46.12
CA ASP A 290 21.99 -9.15 -46.64
C ASP A 290 21.94 -9.32 -48.18
N ARG A 291 20.84 -9.90 -48.69
CA ARG A 291 20.61 -10.04 -50.13
C ARG A 291 20.38 -8.69 -50.83
N LEU A 292 19.71 -7.74 -50.19
CA LEU A 292 19.57 -6.38 -50.72
C LEU A 292 20.92 -5.67 -50.79
N ASP A 293 21.73 -5.79 -49.74
CA ASP A 293 23.07 -5.20 -49.69
C ASP A 293 23.98 -5.78 -50.78
N GLU A 294 23.87 -7.09 -51.07
CA GLU A 294 24.58 -7.72 -52.19
C GLU A 294 24.13 -7.15 -53.55
N MET A 295 22.83 -6.96 -53.76
CA MET A 295 22.30 -6.35 -54.98
C MET A 295 22.75 -4.90 -55.15
N ASP A 296 22.81 -4.13 -54.06
CA ASP A 296 23.32 -2.76 -54.10
C ASP A 296 24.82 -2.71 -54.41
N GLN A 297 25.61 -3.64 -53.89
CA GLN A 297 27.02 -3.80 -54.27
C GLN A 297 27.18 -4.13 -55.76
N GLN A 298 26.38 -5.04 -56.29
CA GLN A 298 26.40 -5.37 -57.72
C GLN A 298 26.01 -4.16 -58.59
N LYS A 299 24.99 -3.41 -58.17
CA LYS A 299 24.57 -2.17 -58.83
C LYS A 299 25.66 -1.11 -58.82
N ALA A 300 26.36 -0.92 -57.69
CA ALA A 300 27.49 0.00 -57.59
C ALA A 300 28.61 -0.42 -58.55
N LYS A 301 28.99 -1.69 -58.57
CA LYS A 301 30.00 -2.23 -59.48
C LYS A 301 29.65 -2.03 -60.95
N LEU A 302 28.41 -2.30 -61.34
CA LEU A 302 27.94 -2.07 -62.71
C LEU A 302 27.94 -0.58 -63.08
N LYS A 303 27.60 0.29 -62.12
CA LYS A 303 27.65 1.74 -62.31
C LYS A 303 29.08 2.23 -62.53
N ASP A 304 30.04 1.71 -61.78
CA ASP A 304 31.46 2.04 -61.96
C ASP A 304 31.97 1.57 -63.32
N MET A 305 31.66 0.33 -63.71
CA MET A 305 31.99 -0.19 -65.05
C MET A 305 31.37 0.66 -66.17
N LEU A 306 30.12 1.12 -66.01
CA LEU A 306 29.46 1.99 -66.98
C LEU A 306 30.15 3.36 -67.08
N ASN A 307 30.60 3.92 -65.96
CA ASN A 307 31.35 5.17 -65.93
C ASN A 307 32.71 5.03 -66.63
N ASP A 308 33.43 3.94 -66.38
CA ASP A 308 34.72 3.64 -67.02
C ASP A 308 34.58 3.53 -68.55
N VAL A 309 33.57 2.81 -69.03
CA VAL A 309 33.29 2.68 -70.47
C VAL A 309 32.93 4.03 -71.06
N ARG A 310 32.08 4.81 -70.39
CA ARG A 310 31.72 6.17 -70.83
C ARG A 310 32.96 7.06 -70.94
N GLN A 311 33.85 7.01 -69.96
CA GLN A 311 35.07 7.81 -69.95
C GLN A 311 36.00 7.41 -71.10
N LYS A 312 36.21 6.11 -71.33
CA LYS A 312 36.98 5.63 -72.49
C LYS A 312 36.40 6.09 -73.81
N CYS A 313 35.08 6.00 -74.01
CA CYS A 313 34.44 6.50 -75.22
C CYS A 313 34.63 8.02 -75.40
N GLN A 314 34.60 8.80 -74.32
CA GLN A 314 34.86 10.24 -74.38
C GLN A 314 36.32 10.54 -74.75
N GLU A 315 37.28 9.82 -74.17
CA GLU A 315 38.70 9.93 -74.50
C GLU A 315 38.97 9.58 -75.97
N GLU A 316 38.42 8.46 -76.46
CA GLU A 316 38.54 8.07 -77.87
C GLU A 316 37.91 9.13 -78.80
N THR A 317 36.74 9.67 -78.44
CA THR A 317 36.09 10.74 -79.20
C THR A 317 36.96 12.01 -79.25
N GLN A 318 37.60 12.39 -78.14
CA GLN A 318 38.53 13.51 -78.10
C GLN A 318 39.76 13.26 -78.96
N VAL A 319 40.35 12.07 -78.91
CA VAL A 319 41.51 11.70 -79.74
C VAL A 319 41.16 11.76 -81.23
N VAL A 320 40.01 11.20 -81.63
CA VAL A 320 39.54 11.27 -83.02
C VAL A 320 39.33 12.72 -83.45
N SER A 321 38.70 13.54 -82.61
CA SER A 321 38.49 14.98 -82.88
C SER A 321 39.83 15.73 -83.03
N ALA A 322 40.83 15.42 -82.20
CA ALA A 322 42.14 16.03 -82.26
C ALA A 322 42.93 15.63 -83.51
N CYS A 323 42.81 14.38 -83.97
CA CYS A 323 43.45 13.92 -85.21
C CYS A 323 42.83 14.50 -86.50
N LEU A 324 41.57 14.93 -86.45
CA LEU A 324 40.85 15.53 -87.58
C LEU A 324 41.04 17.06 -87.69
N SER A 325 41.59 17.70 -86.65
CA SER A 325 41.88 19.15 -86.60
C SER A 325 43.31 19.44 -87.05
#